data_AF-A0A9N9BCS4-F1
#
_entry.id   AF-A0A9N9BCS4-F1
#
_cell.length_a   1.000
_cell.length_b   1.000
_cell.length_c   1.000
_cell.angle_alpha   90.00
_cell.angle_beta   90.00
_cell.angle_gamma   90.00
#
_symmetry.space_group_name_H-M   'P 1'
#
loop_
_entity.id
_entity.type
_entity.pdbx_description
1 polymer ?
#
loop_
_entity_poly.entity_id
_entity_poly.type
_entity_poly.pdbx_seq_one_letter_code
_entity_poly.pdbx_strand_id
1 'polypeptide(L)'
;MTALLWQQGIAGYQLWDFGTHQLGRPTNDRYLTGCNAPNISAFQINIPVALVFWDPPIPSVAGYTPVVPLEITAVNFNIDLYRVQQ
;
A
#
# COMPACT_ATOMS: atom_id res chain seq x y z
N MET A 1 -7.07 -3.01 12.52
CA MET A 1 -7.38 -3.53 11.16
C MET A 1 -6.05 -3.80 10.47
N THR A 2 -6.00 -4.76 9.56
CA THR A 2 -4.74 -5.17 8.93
C THR A 2 -4.77 -4.91 7.43
N ALA A 3 -3.75 -4.25 6.89
CA ALA A 3 -3.56 -4.06 5.46
C ALA A 3 -2.34 -4.87 5.00
N LEU A 4 -2.48 -5.55 3.87
CA LEU A 4 -1.40 -6.28 3.22
C LEU A 4 -1.21 -5.74 1.80
N LEU A 5 0.03 -5.38 1.45
CA LEU A 5 0.40 -5.04 0.08
C LEU A 5 1.26 -6.15 -0.49
N TRP A 6 0.75 -6.72 -1.59
CA TRP A 6 1.47 -7.66 -2.44
C TRP A 6 1.91 -6.96 -3.71
N GLN A 7 3.14 -7.21 -4.14
CA GLN A 7 3.70 -6.69 -5.39
C GLN A 7 4.28 -7.87 -6.18
N GLN A 8 4.05 -7.93 -7.48
CA GLN A 8 4.58 -9.03 -8.28
C GLN A 8 6.11 -8.95 -8.33
N GLY A 9 6.79 -10.10 -8.34
CA GLY A 9 8.25 -10.15 -8.40
C GLY A 9 8.98 -9.74 -7.12
N ILE A 10 8.29 -9.27 -6.08
CA ILE A 10 8.85 -9.01 -4.76
C ILE A 10 8.49 -10.17 -3.83
N ALA A 11 9.50 -10.78 -3.22
CA ALA A 11 9.28 -11.86 -2.26
C ALA A 11 8.68 -11.29 -0.96
N GLY A 12 7.52 -11.81 -0.57
CA GLY A 12 6.82 -11.42 0.67
C GLY A 12 5.77 -10.33 0.46
N TYR A 13 5.35 -9.72 1.56
CA TYR A 13 4.33 -8.66 1.58
C TYR A 13 4.70 -7.59 2.59
N GLN A 14 4.21 -6.37 2.37
CA GLN A 14 4.24 -5.32 3.39
C GLN A 14 2.95 -5.40 4.22
N LEU A 15 3.08 -5.25 5.54
CA LEU A 15 2.00 -5.41 6.50
C LEU A 15 1.87 -4.13 7.34
N TRP A 16 0.65 -3.63 7.47
CA TRP A 16 0.31 -2.55 8.39
C TRP A 16 -0.80 -3.00 9.34
N ASP A 17 -0.61 -2.73 10.63
CA ASP A 17 -1.70 -2.72 11.61
C ASP A 17 -2.14 -1.27 11.79
N PHE A 18 -3.39 -0.97 11.40
CA PHE A 18 -3.93 0.38 11.30
C PHE A 18 -5.33 0.49 11.93
N GLY A 19 -5.82 1.71 12.08
CA GLY A 19 -7.03 2.04 12.81
C GLY A 19 -6.74 2.34 14.28
N THR A 20 -7.54 3.20 14.90
CA THR A 20 -7.22 3.75 16.23
C THR A 20 -7.01 2.67 17.31
N HIS A 21 -7.73 1.55 17.21
CA HIS A 21 -7.58 0.39 18.09
C HIS A 21 -7.05 -0.84 17.34
N GLN A 22 -6.09 -1.54 17.97
CA GLN A 22 -5.63 -2.84 17.49
C GLN A 22 -6.71 -3.91 17.66
N LEU A 23 -6.96 -4.69 16.60
CA LEU A 23 -7.96 -5.75 16.64
C LEU A 23 -7.56 -6.84 17.65
N GLY A 24 -8.49 -7.24 18.51
CA GLY A 24 -8.25 -8.28 19.51
C GLY A 24 -7.41 -7.84 20.71
N ARG A 25 -7.16 -6.53 20.89
CA ARG A 25 -6.45 -5.98 22.05
C ARG A 25 -7.32 -5.02 22.87
N PRO A 26 -6.99 -4.83 24.17
CA PRO A 26 -7.65 -3.83 25.00
C PRO A 26 -7.53 -2.43 24.41
N THR A 27 -8.55 -1.59 24.60
CA THR A 27 -8.60 -0.21 24.06
C THR A 27 -7.76 0.80 24.85
N ASN A 28 -6.81 0.36 25.66
CA ASN A 28 -5.95 1.26 26.43
C ASN A 28 -4.80 1.81 25.58
N ASP A 29 -4.17 2.88 26.05
CA ASP A 29 -3.12 3.61 25.33
C ASP A 29 -1.95 2.74 24.87
N ARG A 30 -1.74 1.58 25.51
CA ARG A 30 -0.68 0.63 25.17
C ARG A 30 -0.92 -0.08 23.82
N TYR A 31 -2.16 -0.16 23.36
CA TYR A 31 -2.55 -0.91 22.16
C TYR A 31 -3.32 -0.04 21.16
N LEU A 32 -3.19 1.28 21.27
CA LEU A 32 -3.58 2.19 20.20
C LEU A 32 -2.54 2.11 19.09
N THR A 33 -2.99 2.16 17.84
CA THR A 33 -2.07 2.43 16.74
C THR A 33 -1.91 3.94 16.59
N GLY A 34 -0.85 4.38 15.91
CA GLY A 34 -0.71 5.78 15.52
C GLY A 34 -1.71 6.24 14.45
N CYS A 35 -2.61 5.38 13.96
CA CYS A 35 -3.54 5.69 12.86
C CYS A 35 -4.82 6.30 13.44
N ASN A 36 -4.73 7.57 13.86
CA ASN A 36 -5.82 8.29 14.53
C ASN A 36 -6.20 9.62 13.86
N ALA A 37 -5.51 10.01 12.78
CA ALA A 37 -5.89 11.14 11.93
C ALA A 37 -5.50 10.87 10.46
N PRO A 38 -6.13 11.57 9.50
CA PRO A 38 -5.72 11.54 8.10
C PRO A 38 -4.29 12.06 7.92
N ASN A 39 -3.65 11.66 6.81
CA ASN A 39 -2.34 12.15 6.36
C ASN A 39 -1.15 11.87 7.31
N ILE A 40 -1.24 10.84 8.14
CA ILE A 40 -0.08 10.35 8.91
C ILE A 40 0.78 9.48 7.99
N SER A 41 2.03 9.88 7.74
CA SER A 41 2.92 9.25 6.76
C SER A 41 3.11 7.74 6.97
N ALA A 42 3.18 7.29 8.22
CA ALA A 42 3.30 5.87 8.56
C ALA A 42 2.11 5.00 8.11
N PHE A 43 0.97 5.63 7.78
CA PHE A 43 -0.27 4.98 7.37
C PHE A 43 -0.72 5.39 5.96
N GLN A 44 0.20 5.98 5.18
CA GLN A 44 0.00 6.24 3.76
C GLN A 44 0.70 5.17 2.93
N ILE A 45 -0.05 4.59 1.99
CA ILE A 45 0.50 3.66 1.00
C ILE A 45 0.52 4.38 -0.34
N ASN A 46 1.72 4.52 -0.89
CA ASN A 46 1.93 5.17 -2.18
C ASN A 46 2.27 4.09 -3.22
N ILE A 47 1.38 3.90 -4.20
CA ILE A 47 1.53 2.88 -5.23
C ILE A 47 1.63 3.57 -6.58
N PRO A 48 2.76 3.45 -7.30
CA PRO A 48 2.85 3.92 -8.67
C PRO A 48 1.73 3.33 -9.53
N VAL A 49 1.02 4.18 -10.27
CA VAL A 49 -0.13 3.76 -11.09
C VAL A 49 0.32 2.74 -12.15
N ALA A 50 1.53 2.91 -12.67
CA ALA A 50 2.16 1.96 -13.57
C ALA A 50 2.24 0.54 -12.98
N LEU A 51 2.54 0.37 -11.69
CA LEU A 51 2.61 -0.98 -11.08
C LEU A 51 1.23 -1.65 -10.95
N VAL A 52 0.14 -0.88 -10.90
CA VAL A 52 -1.21 -1.46 -10.80
C VAL A 52 -1.71 -1.92 -12.16
N PHE A 53 -1.50 -1.10 -13.19
CA PHE A 53 -1.98 -1.39 -14.54
C PHE A 53 -0.97 -2.15 -15.40
N TRP A 54 0.29 -2.19 -14.98
CA TRP A 54 1.41 -2.64 -15.78
C TRP A 54 2.54 -3.19 -14.87
N ASP A 55 2.30 -4.38 -14.30
CA ASP A 55 3.32 -5.16 -13.60
C ASP A 55 3.78 -6.31 -14.52
N PRO A 56 4.87 -6.12 -15.29
CA PRO A 56 5.37 -7.17 -16.16
C PRO A 56 6.07 -8.24 -15.32
N PRO A 57 5.86 -9.54 -15.63
CA PRO A 57 6.58 -10.61 -14.94
C PRO A 57 8.10 -10.41 -15.02
N ILE A 58 8.79 -10.50 -13.87
CA ILE A 58 10.27 -10.52 -13.80
C ILE A 58 10.75 -11.99 -13.75
N PRO A 59 11.75 -12.41 -14.55
CA PRO A 59 12.45 -11.59 -15.53
C PRO A 59 11.56 -11.29 -16.73
N SER A 60 11.54 -10.03 -17.14
CA SER A 60 10.99 -9.66 -18.45
C SER A 60 11.64 -10.60 -19.45
N VAL A 61 10.84 -11.34 -20.21
CA VAL A 61 11.33 -12.27 -21.23
C VAL A 61 12.43 -11.56 -22.03
N ALA A 62 13.61 -12.18 -22.12
CA ALA A 62 14.84 -11.53 -22.58
C ALA A 62 14.60 -10.69 -23.86
N GLY A 63 14.84 -9.36 -23.74
CA GLY A 63 14.63 -8.40 -24.84
C GLY A 63 13.35 -7.57 -24.76
N TYR A 64 12.47 -7.80 -23.79
CA TYR A 64 11.29 -6.97 -23.57
C TYR A 64 11.56 -5.88 -22.53
N THR A 65 11.65 -4.62 -22.96
CA THR A 65 11.66 -3.46 -22.05
C THR A 65 10.22 -2.94 -21.91
N PRO A 66 9.62 -3.02 -20.71
CA PRO A 66 8.37 -2.37 -20.39
C PRO A 66 8.37 -0.89 -20.78
N VAL A 67 7.40 -0.46 -21.59
CA VAL A 67 7.14 0.96 -21.84
C VAL A 67 5.84 1.32 -21.16
N VAL A 68 5.91 2.18 -20.14
CA VAL A 68 4.73 2.72 -19.47
C VAL A 68 3.96 3.59 -20.47
N PRO A 69 2.65 3.36 -20.69
CA PRO A 69 1.84 4.20 -21.57
C PRO A 69 1.86 5.66 -21.13
N LEU A 70 1.99 6.59 -22.09
CA LEU A 70 2.11 8.03 -21.82
C LEU A 70 0.80 8.61 -21.28
N GLU A 71 -0.32 7.95 -21.54
CA GLU A 71 -1.66 8.37 -21.13
C GLU A 71 -1.93 8.18 -19.62
N ILE A 72 -1.02 7.54 -18.88
CA ILE A 72 -1.11 7.46 -17.41
C ILE A 72 -0.71 8.82 -16.81
N THR A 73 -1.69 9.71 -16.66
CA THR A 73 -1.48 11.08 -16.15
C THR A 73 -1.31 11.17 -14.64
N ALA A 74 -1.78 10.17 -13.90
CA ALA A 74 -1.60 10.08 -12.45
C ALA A 74 -0.33 9.27 -12.14
N VAL A 75 0.59 9.84 -11.36
CA VAL A 75 1.86 9.19 -11.06
C VAL A 75 1.65 8.05 -10.04
N ASN A 76 0.94 8.34 -8.94
CA ASN A 76 0.75 7.40 -7.83
C ASN A 76 -0.71 7.40 -7.33
N PHE A 77 -1.20 6.23 -6.93
CA PHE A 77 -2.31 6.09 -5.99
C PHE A 77 -1.81 6.34 -4.57
N ASN A 78 -2.51 7.22 -3.85
CA ASN A 78 -2.25 7.42 -2.43
C ASN A 78 -3.43 6.88 -1.63
N ILE A 79 -3.19 5.83 -0.84
CA ILE A 79 -4.18 5.22 0.04
C ILE A 79 -3.86 5.68 1.46
N ASP A 80 -4.80 6.40 2.07
CA ASP A 80 -4.72 6.76 3.48
C ASP A 80 -5.49 5.72 4.29
N LEU A 81 -4.77 4.88 5.04
CA LEU A 81 -5.38 3.80 5.82
C LEU A 81 -6.33 4.32 6.91
N TYR A 82 -6.18 5.57 7.36
CA TYR A 82 -7.15 6.21 8.26
C TYR A 82 -8.52 6.38 7.58
N ARG A 83 -8.57 6.61 6.27
CA ARG A 83 -9.83 6.79 5.53
C ARG A 83 -10.51 5.48 5.16
N VAL A 84 -9.79 4.37 5.25
CA VAL A 84 -10.29 3.02 4.93
C VAL A 84 -10.84 2.34 6.19
N GLN A 85 -10.61 2.90 7.37
CA GLN A 85 -11.25 2.45 8.60
C GLN A 85 -12.77 2.81 8.52
N GLN A 86 -13.61 1.86 8.14
CA GLN A 86 -15.07 2.00 8.25
C GLN A 86 -15.62 0.86 9.09
#